data_AF-A0A2M9D5W4-F1
#
_entry.id   AF-A0A2M9D5W4-F1
#
_cell.length_a   1.000
_cell.length_b   1.000
_cell.length_c   1.000
_cell.angle_alpha   90.00
_cell.angle_beta   90.00
_cell.angle_gamma   90.00
#
_symmetry.space_group_name_H-M   'P 1'
#
loop_
_entity.id
_entity.type
_entity.pdbx_description
1 polymer ?
#
loop_
_entity_poly.entity_id
_entity_poly.type
_entity_poly.pdbx_seq_one_letter_code
_entity_poly.pdbx_strand_id
1 'polypeptide(L)'
;MRRELVTWSIVLGLIIAAFITTVLIVNSTLFSANGFVRSYLGALARHDMASALQIADIHLADDHAVASDDGSGATPIDTTGAGSMLLAGSHDLLRPSALSTIENIALADRKVNANGTETVTFVYDLDGNTTSSAFTVERDGTRFGVFADWKFVSTPLTIVRLTVANAQSFTANGAEFVAPAQDTPAPYVVLTPSSFEISHTSTFLTADPIRVSAVTPGDTVRARLEVVANDAMVAQVQREVNDYLDECATQVVLLPTGCPFGQPMANRIVTTPEWSMATYPEVTLVPGASAGSWLMPATDAAAHLKVDVRSIFDGSVSTFDKDVDFTASYLVTFMPEDELLITAQYPN
;
A
#
# COMPACT_ATOMS: atom_id res chain seq x y z
N MET A 1 62.07 34.89 -34.47
CA MET A 1 60.78 35.62 -34.57
C MET A 1 59.77 35.00 -35.54
N ARG A 2 59.86 35.10 -36.89
CA ARG A 2 58.79 34.56 -37.78
C ARG A 2 58.57 33.05 -37.70
N ARG A 3 59.66 32.25 -37.61
CA ARG A 3 59.55 30.79 -37.47
C ARG A 3 58.94 30.37 -36.13
N GLU A 4 59.36 31.00 -35.03
CA GLU A 4 58.81 30.73 -33.69
C GLU A 4 57.33 31.09 -33.58
N LEU A 5 56.90 32.22 -34.16
CA LEU A 5 55.48 32.57 -34.24
C LEU A 5 54.68 31.50 -34.99
N VAL A 6 55.19 30.97 -36.11
CA VAL A 6 54.54 29.88 -36.85
C VAL A 6 54.48 28.60 -36.02
N THR A 7 55.55 28.22 -35.32
CA THR A 7 55.53 27.02 -34.45
C THR A 7 54.54 27.18 -33.30
N TRP A 8 54.52 28.34 -32.63
CA TRP A 8 53.57 28.63 -31.55
C TRP A 8 52.12 28.66 -32.04
N SER A 9 51.85 29.19 -33.24
CA SER A 9 50.52 29.14 -33.85
C SER A 9 50.09 27.71 -34.19
N ILE A 10 51.00 26.86 -34.69
CA ILE A 10 50.71 25.44 -34.95
C ILE A 10 50.43 24.70 -33.64
N VAL A 11 51.24 24.91 -32.61
CA VAL A 11 51.04 24.29 -31.29
C VAL A 11 49.72 24.74 -30.67
N LEU A 12 49.41 26.05 -30.70
CA LEU A 12 48.14 26.58 -30.22
C LEU A 12 46.95 25.99 -31.00
N GLY A 13 47.06 25.90 -32.33
CA GLY A 13 46.03 25.29 -33.17
C GLY A 13 45.78 23.81 -32.82
N LEU A 14 46.85 23.05 -32.56
CA LEU A 14 46.74 21.65 -32.11
C LEU A 14 46.09 21.54 -30.73
N ILE A 15 46.42 22.41 -29.79
CA ILE A 15 45.81 22.44 -28.45
C ILE A 15 44.31 22.75 -28.56
N ILE A 16 43.93 23.73 -29.37
CA ILE A 16 42.52 24.09 -29.60
C ILE A 16 41.77 22.92 -30.26
N ALA A 17 42.35 22.28 -31.28
CA ALA A 17 41.74 21.12 -31.93
C ALA A 17 41.57 19.95 -30.95
N ALA A 18 42.58 19.67 -30.11
CA ALA A 18 42.50 18.65 -29.08
C ALA A 18 41.41 18.97 -28.03
N PHE A 19 41.31 20.24 -27.61
CA PHE A 19 40.26 20.70 -26.69
C PHE A 19 38.86 20.53 -27.29
N ILE A 20 38.63 21.00 -28.52
CA ILE A 20 37.34 20.84 -29.23
C ILE A 20 36.98 19.37 -29.37
N THR A 21 37.95 18.53 -29.77
CA THR A 21 37.73 17.08 -29.90
C THR A 21 37.34 16.47 -28.55
N THR A 22 38.01 16.86 -27.47
CA THR A 22 37.69 16.41 -26.11
C THR A 22 36.29 16.85 -25.70
N VAL A 23 35.93 18.11 -25.93
CA VAL A 23 34.59 18.65 -25.65
C VAL A 23 33.53 17.87 -26.42
N LEU A 24 33.73 17.59 -27.71
CA LEU A 24 32.79 16.81 -28.52
C LEU A 24 32.62 15.38 -27.99
N ILE A 25 33.72 14.71 -27.65
CA ILE A 25 33.68 13.35 -27.08
C ILE A 25 32.92 13.37 -25.76
N VAL A 26 33.25 14.29 -24.85
CA VAL A 26 32.62 14.41 -23.53
C VAL A 26 31.14 14.78 -23.63
N ASN A 27 30.77 15.66 -24.57
CA ASN A 27 29.38 16.05 -24.82
C ASN A 27 28.55 14.93 -25.48
N SER A 28 29.20 14.07 -26.28
CA SER A 28 28.54 12.91 -26.88
C SER A 28 28.36 11.74 -25.91
N THR A 29 29.14 11.70 -24.82
CA THR A 29 29.16 10.60 -23.85
C THR A 29 28.52 11.01 -22.52
N LEU A 30 29.20 11.84 -21.74
CA LEU A 30 28.82 12.23 -20.38
C LEU A 30 27.72 13.30 -20.35
N PHE A 31 27.88 14.37 -21.14
CA PHE A 31 26.90 15.46 -21.23
C PHE A 31 25.89 15.23 -22.36
N SER A 32 25.47 13.96 -22.51
CA SER A 32 24.44 13.53 -23.45
C SER A 32 23.15 13.20 -22.70
N ALA A 33 22.02 13.13 -23.41
CA ALA A 33 20.74 12.68 -22.85
C ALA A 33 20.85 11.35 -22.08
N ASN A 34 21.57 10.38 -22.66
CA ASN A 34 21.85 9.09 -22.02
C ASN A 34 22.72 9.25 -20.75
N GLY A 35 23.77 10.08 -20.82
CA GLY A 35 24.63 10.31 -19.66
C GLY A 35 23.88 10.93 -18.48
N PHE A 36 22.98 11.87 -18.76
CA PHE A 36 22.09 12.51 -17.77
C PHE A 36 21.10 11.52 -17.14
N VAL A 37 20.39 10.71 -17.92
CA VAL A 37 19.46 9.73 -17.34
C VAL A 37 20.20 8.61 -16.61
N ARG A 38 21.37 8.19 -17.11
CA ARG A 38 22.23 7.21 -16.42
C ARG A 38 22.77 7.75 -15.10
N SER A 39 23.09 9.05 -14.98
CA SER A 39 23.54 9.61 -13.70
C SER A 39 22.41 9.62 -12.67
N TYR A 40 21.18 9.92 -13.09
CA TYR A 40 19.97 9.80 -12.27
C TYR A 40 19.74 8.36 -11.80
N LEU A 41 19.68 7.39 -12.72
CA LEU A 41 19.50 5.97 -12.36
C LEU A 41 20.64 5.45 -11.48
N GLY A 42 21.87 5.92 -11.73
CA GLY A 42 23.02 5.59 -10.90
C GLY A 42 22.94 6.18 -9.48
N ALA A 43 22.31 7.34 -9.30
CA ALA A 43 22.04 7.90 -7.97
C ALA A 43 21.03 7.02 -7.20
N LEU A 44 19.96 6.60 -7.87
CA LEU A 44 18.99 5.65 -7.29
C LEU A 44 19.64 4.32 -6.91
N ALA A 45 20.46 3.74 -7.80
CA ALA A 45 21.18 2.49 -7.54
C ALA A 45 22.15 2.56 -6.35
N ARG A 46 22.65 3.77 -6.02
CA ARG A 46 23.49 3.99 -4.82
C ARG A 46 22.67 4.38 -3.58
N HIS A 47 21.33 4.34 -3.66
CA HIS A 47 20.41 4.87 -2.65
C HIS A 47 20.70 6.34 -2.28
N ASP A 48 21.28 7.11 -3.20
CA ASP A 48 21.61 8.51 -3.04
C ASP A 48 20.44 9.39 -3.52
N MET A 49 19.41 9.44 -2.69
CA MET A 49 18.17 10.16 -2.98
C MET A 49 18.40 11.66 -3.20
N ALA A 50 19.31 12.27 -2.43
CA ALA A 50 19.62 13.69 -2.56
C ALA A 50 20.18 14.02 -3.95
N SER A 51 21.14 13.21 -4.44
CA SER A 51 21.65 13.36 -5.81
C SER A 51 20.57 13.09 -6.86
N ALA A 52 19.70 12.09 -6.65
CA ALA A 52 18.62 11.78 -7.59
C ALA A 52 17.62 12.94 -7.72
N LEU A 53 17.19 13.51 -6.60
CA LEU A 53 16.29 14.68 -6.56
C LEU A 53 16.96 15.90 -7.20
N GLN A 54 18.23 16.16 -6.90
CA GLN A 54 18.98 17.27 -7.50
C GLN A 54 19.11 17.13 -9.01
N ILE A 55 19.45 15.94 -9.52
CA ILE A 55 19.55 15.70 -10.97
C ILE A 55 18.18 15.86 -11.65
N ALA A 56 17.11 15.45 -10.97
CA ALA A 56 15.74 15.57 -11.45
C ALA A 56 15.13 16.98 -11.27
N ASP A 57 15.87 17.92 -10.68
CA ASP A 57 15.40 19.27 -10.33
C ASP A 57 14.16 19.27 -9.40
N ILE A 58 14.06 18.26 -8.53
CA ILE A 58 12.93 18.08 -7.62
C ILE A 58 13.31 18.70 -6.27
N HIS A 59 12.55 19.74 -5.90
CA HIS A 59 12.71 20.43 -4.62
C HIS A 59 11.56 20.01 -3.69
N LEU A 60 11.89 19.31 -2.62
CA LEU A 60 10.94 19.00 -1.55
C LEU A 60 10.82 20.25 -0.67
N ALA A 61 9.60 20.58 -0.23
CA ALA A 61 9.42 21.63 0.76
C ALA A 61 10.04 21.15 2.08
N ASP A 62 10.83 22.00 2.73
CA ASP A 62 11.33 21.69 4.07
C ASP A 62 10.13 21.69 5.03
N ASP A 63 9.88 20.57 5.72
CA ASP A 63 8.87 20.48 6.80
C ASP A 63 9.16 21.46 7.96
N HIS A 64 10.37 22.03 7.98
CA HIS A 64 10.84 23.05 8.93
C HIS A 64 10.79 24.48 8.40
N ALA A 65 10.23 24.73 7.21
CA ALA A 65 9.92 26.08 6.77
C ALA A 65 8.76 26.61 7.62
N VAL A 66 9.10 27.12 8.82
CA VAL A 66 8.20 27.92 9.63
C VAL A 66 7.76 29.06 8.73
N ALA A 67 6.51 29.01 8.29
CA ALA A 67 5.87 30.14 7.64
C ALA A 67 6.04 31.31 8.61
N SER A 68 6.92 32.24 8.27
CA SER A 68 7.02 33.49 9.00
C SER A 68 5.67 34.17 8.87
N ASP A 69 5.12 34.71 9.97
CA ASP A 69 3.76 35.30 10.03
C ASP A 69 3.59 36.49 9.06
N ASP A 70 4.70 36.96 8.46
CA ASP A 70 4.77 38.00 7.44
C ASP A 70 4.83 37.47 5.98
N GLY A 71 4.78 36.15 5.78
CA GLY A 71 4.84 35.51 4.46
C GLY A 71 6.20 35.62 3.75
N SER A 72 7.23 36.14 4.40
CA SER A 72 8.53 36.47 3.77
C SER A 72 9.46 35.27 3.55
N GLY A 73 9.16 34.13 4.17
CA GLY A 73 9.92 32.88 4.05
C GLY A 73 9.27 31.81 3.16
N ALA A 74 8.08 32.05 2.61
CA ALA A 74 7.42 31.10 1.73
C ALA A 74 8.10 31.11 0.36
N THR A 75 8.82 30.03 0.03
CA THR A 75 9.25 29.79 -1.34
C THR A 75 8.00 29.68 -2.23
N PRO A 76 7.99 30.29 -3.44
CA PRO A 76 6.88 30.13 -4.37
C PRO A 76 6.63 28.63 -4.59
N ILE A 77 5.41 28.18 -4.34
CA ILE A 77 5.02 26.80 -4.64
C ILE A 77 5.07 26.64 -6.15
N ASP A 78 6.02 25.82 -6.64
CA ASP A 78 6.01 25.40 -8.03
C ASP A 78 4.73 24.59 -8.28
N THR A 79 3.85 25.10 -9.11
CA THR A 79 2.57 24.46 -9.47
C THR A 79 2.67 23.75 -10.82
N THR A 80 3.87 23.64 -11.38
CA THR A 80 4.14 22.98 -12.65
C THR A 80 5.01 21.73 -12.45
N GLY A 81 5.01 20.83 -13.44
CA GLY A 81 5.87 19.64 -13.45
C GLY A 81 5.90 18.86 -12.12
N ALA A 82 7.09 18.82 -11.52
CA ALA A 82 7.36 18.13 -10.26
C ALA A 82 6.52 18.66 -9.09
N GLY A 83 6.40 19.98 -8.96
CA GLY A 83 5.68 20.60 -7.84
C GLY A 83 4.19 20.29 -7.84
N SER A 84 3.55 20.22 -9.01
CA SER A 84 2.16 19.75 -9.12
C SER A 84 1.98 18.29 -8.67
N MET A 85 2.92 17.40 -9.01
CA MET A 85 2.86 15.99 -8.58
C MET A 85 3.12 15.84 -7.08
N LEU A 86 4.06 16.63 -6.53
CA LEU A 86 4.33 16.67 -5.10
C LEU A 86 3.12 17.16 -4.31
N LEU A 87 2.35 18.13 -4.82
CA LEU A 87 1.10 18.57 -4.20
C LEU A 87 -0.03 17.51 -4.28
N ALA A 88 0.08 16.56 -5.21
CA ALA A 88 -0.98 15.59 -5.49
C ALA A 88 -0.96 14.38 -4.55
N GLY A 89 0.08 14.18 -3.73
CA GLY A 89 0.15 13.05 -2.80
C GLY A 89 1.18 13.19 -1.70
N SER A 90 1.15 12.26 -0.73
CA SER A 90 2.10 12.21 0.38
C SER A 90 3.52 11.93 -0.12
N HIS A 91 4.51 12.53 0.55
CA HIS A 91 5.94 12.30 0.32
C HIS A 91 6.51 11.23 1.24
N ASP A 92 5.68 10.53 2.01
CA ASP A 92 6.13 9.49 2.96
C ASP A 92 6.96 8.38 2.30
N LEU A 93 6.69 8.07 1.03
CA LEU A 93 7.44 7.09 0.25
C LEU A 93 8.65 7.69 -0.51
N LEU A 94 8.86 9.02 -0.46
CA LEU A 94 10.08 9.69 -0.91
C LEU A 94 11.14 9.67 0.19
N ARG A 95 11.51 8.48 0.65
CA ARG A 95 12.53 8.29 1.68
C ARG A 95 13.59 7.28 1.22
N PRO A 96 14.85 7.41 1.66
CA PRO A 96 15.92 6.49 1.24
C PRO A 96 15.62 5.02 1.57
N SER A 97 14.95 4.75 2.69
CA SER A 97 14.54 3.40 3.12
C SER A 97 13.48 2.77 2.23
N ALA A 98 12.76 3.58 1.46
CA ALA A 98 11.72 3.12 0.54
C ALA A 98 12.27 2.90 -0.89
N LEU A 99 13.53 3.27 -1.17
CA LEU A 99 14.15 3.05 -2.48
C LEU A 99 14.38 1.57 -2.75
N SER A 100 13.97 1.12 -3.94
CA SER A 100 14.25 -0.22 -4.48
C SER A 100 15.71 -0.37 -4.87
N THR A 101 16.18 -1.62 -4.93
CA THR A 101 17.51 -1.95 -5.46
C THR A 101 17.48 -1.89 -6.98
N ILE A 102 18.45 -1.20 -7.59
CA ILE A 102 18.59 -1.11 -9.05
C ILE A 102 19.98 -1.60 -9.47
N GLU A 103 20.01 -2.60 -10.35
CA GLU A 103 21.25 -3.18 -10.87
C GLU A 103 21.24 -3.28 -12.40
N ASN A 104 22.39 -3.61 -12.99
CA ASN A 104 22.53 -3.94 -14.42
C ASN A 104 21.98 -2.89 -15.41
N ILE A 105 22.16 -1.60 -15.08
CA ILE A 105 21.65 -0.47 -15.88
C ILE A 105 22.33 -0.39 -17.26
N ALA A 106 21.58 -0.68 -18.32
CA ALA A 106 22.02 -0.61 -19.70
C ALA A 106 21.07 0.23 -20.57
N LEU A 107 21.65 1.00 -21.50
CA LEU A 107 20.88 1.71 -22.51
C LEU A 107 20.33 0.68 -23.53
N ALA A 108 19.02 0.66 -23.70
CA ALA A 108 18.35 -0.19 -24.67
C ALA A 108 18.06 0.53 -25.99
N ASP A 109 17.54 1.76 -25.91
CA ASP A 109 17.20 2.56 -27.09
C ASP A 109 17.38 4.06 -26.84
N ARG A 110 17.61 4.81 -27.92
CA ARG A 110 17.67 6.27 -27.92
C ARG A 110 17.05 6.80 -29.19
N LYS A 111 16.10 7.72 -29.04
CA LYS A 111 15.41 8.37 -30.15
C LYS A 111 15.39 9.88 -29.97
N VAL A 112 15.79 10.60 -31.01
CA VAL A 112 15.56 12.05 -31.11
C VAL A 112 14.16 12.27 -31.69
N ASN A 113 13.34 13.03 -30.99
CA ASN A 113 11.96 13.33 -31.37
C ASN A 113 11.90 14.54 -32.32
N ALA A 114 10.80 14.68 -33.06
CA ALA A 114 10.63 15.74 -34.06
C ALA A 114 10.64 17.16 -33.46
N ASN A 115 10.27 17.30 -32.18
CA ASN A 115 10.29 18.55 -31.43
C ASN A 115 11.67 18.88 -30.81
N GLY A 116 12.69 18.06 -31.05
CA GLY A 116 14.04 18.26 -30.52
C GLY A 116 14.30 17.68 -29.13
N THR A 117 13.29 17.09 -28.47
CA THR A 117 13.51 16.31 -27.25
C THR A 117 14.12 14.96 -27.58
N GLU A 118 14.73 14.30 -26.59
CA GLU A 118 15.28 12.96 -26.75
C GLU A 118 14.62 12.00 -25.77
N THR A 119 14.17 10.85 -26.26
CA THR A 119 13.69 9.74 -25.44
C THR A 119 14.78 8.68 -25.33
N VAL A 120 15.18 8.34 -24.11
CA VAL A 120 16.15 7.29 -23.81
C VAL A 120 15.50 6.20 -22.99
N THR A 121 15.63 4.96 -23.45
CA THR A 121 15.08 3.78 -22.78
C THR A 121 16.21 2.99 -22.15
N PHE A 122 16.11 2.76 -20.84
CA PHE A 122 17.03 1.92 -20.10
C PHE A 122 16.35 0.61 -19.70
N VAL A 123 17.14 -0.47 -19.73
CA VAL A 123 16.82 -1.74 -19.09
C VAL A 123 17.70 -1.90 -17.85
N TYR A 124 17.14 -2.46 -16.79
CA TYR A 124 17.81 -2.65 -15.50
C TYR A 124 17.04 -3.69 -14.69
N ASP A 125 17.67 -4.22 -13.64
CA ASP A 125 17.01 -5.11 -12.67
C ASP A 125 16.52 -4.28 -11.48
N LEU A 126 15.21 -4.36 -11.20
CA LEU A 126 14.52 -3.64 -10.13
C LEU A 126 14.05 -4.66 -9.08
N ASP A 127 14.67 -4.66 -7.90
CA ASP A 127 14.51 -5.70 -6.87
C ASP A 127 14.59 -7.13 -7.46
N GLY A 128 15.56 -7.36 -8.34
CA GLY A 128 15.79 -8.65 -9.01
C GLY A 128 14.90 -8.94 -10.23
N ASN A 129 13.99 -8.03 -10.61
CA ASN A 129 13.14 -8.18 -11.79
C ASN A 129 13.62 -7.27 -12.93
N THR A 130 13.99 -7.85 -14.07
CA THR A 130 14.37 -7.07 -15.26
C THR A 130 13.18 -6.29 -15.81
N THR A 131 13.33 -4.96 -15.87
CA THR A 131 12.31 -4.05 -16.39
C THR A 131 12.95 -2.92 -17.20
N SER A 132 12.14 -2.02 -17.74
CA SER A 132 12.61 -0.89 -18.53
C SER A 132 11.81 0.38 -18.25
N SER A 133 12.50 1.52 -18.33
CA SER A 133 11.90 2.85 -18.28
C SER A 133 12.35 3.69 -19.46
N ALA A 134 11.42 4.44 -20.03
CA ALA A 134 11.69 5.46 -21.03
C ALA A 134 11.60 6.85 -20.39
N PHE A 135 12.65 7.65 -20.57
CA PHE A 135 12.74 9.01 -20.06
C PHE A 135 12.83 9.97 -21.23
N THR A 136 12.01 11.02 -21.23
CA THR A 136 12.10 12.09 -22.22
C THR A 136 12.78 13.30 -21.61
N VAL A 137 13.85 13.75 -22.25
CA VAL A 137 14.70 14.85 -21.79
C VAL A 137 14.88 15.88 -22.90
N GLU A 138 15.20 17.10 -22.52
CA GLU A 138 15.50 18.18 -23.45
C GLU A 138 16.72 18.98 -22.98
N ARG A 139 17.34 19.70 -23.92
CA ARG A 139 18.50 20.53 -23.61
C ARG A 139 18.08 21.75 -22.83
N ASP A 140 18.80 22.05 -21.76
CA ASP A 140 18.55 23.20 -20.88
C ASP A 140 19.78 24.11 -20.79
N GLY A 141 20.24 24.57 -21.95
CA GLY A 141 21.42 25.44 -22.05
C GLY A 141 22.74 24.67 -22.01
N THR A 142 23.77 25.32 -21.46
CA THR A 142 25.14 24.78 -21.42
C THR A 142 25.88 25.10 -20.13
N ARG A 143 26.51 24.08 -19.55
CA ARG A 143 27.45 24.21 -18.44
C ARG A 143 28.83 24.61 -18.93
N PHE A 144 29.45 25.57 -18.22
CA PHE A 144 30.77 26.12 -18.56
C PHE A 144 30.89 26.60 -20.02
N GLY A 145 29.77 26.97 -20.65
CA GLY A 145 29.69 27.48 -22.02
C GLY A 145 29.92 26.46 -23.14
N VAL A 146 30.19 25.19 -22.84
CA VAL A 146 30.56 24.18 -23.87
C VAL A 146 29.90 22.81 -23.69
N PHE A 147 29.48 22.45 -22.48
CA PHE A 147 28.85 21.16 -22.20
C PHE A 147 27.35 21.32 -22.14
N ALA A 148 26.60 20.43 -22.78
CA ALA A 148 25.15 20.53 -22.75
C ALA A 148 24.59 20.21 -21.36
N ASP A 149 23.69 21.06 -20.88
CA ASP A 149 22.83 20.73 -19.75
C ASP A 149 21.52 20.12 -20.27
N TRP A 150 20.88 19.32 -19.42
CA TRP A 150 19.70 18.55 -19.74
C TRP A 150 18.72 18.61 -18.57
N LYS A 151 17.43 18.55 -18.90
CA LYS A 151 16.36 18.40 -17.92
C LYS A 151 15.34 17.38 -18.39
N PHE A 152 14.59 16.84 -17.44
CA PHE A 152 13.46 15.98 -17.75
C PHE A 152 12.29 16.80 -18.29
N VAL A 153 11.72 16.35 -19.41
CA VAL A 153 10.45 16.90 -19.93
C VAL A 153 9.29 16.42 -19.07
N SER A 154 9.31 15.13 -18.73
CA SER A 154 8.40 14.52 -17.75
C SER A 154 9.20 14.19 -16.50
N THR A 155 8.87 14.84 -15.38
CA THR A 155 9.53 14.60 -14.11
C THR A 155 9.54 13.10 -13.79
N PRO A 156 10.67 12.54 -13.32
CA PRO A 156 10.78 11.12 -12.96
C PRO A 156 10.12 10.84 -11.59
N LEU A 157 8.84 11.20 -11.50
CA LEU A 157 7.95 10.91 -10.40
C LEU A 157 6.78 10.07 -10.92
N THR A 158 6.23 9.22 -10.07
CA THR A 158 5.00 8.47 -10.30
C THR A 158 4.09 8.66 -9.09
N ILE A 159 2.78 8.71 -9.32
CA ILE A 159 1.79 8.68 -8.23
C ILE A 159 1.30 7.25 -8.04
N VAL A 160 1.52 6.68 -6.87
CA VAL A 160 0.89 5.42 -6.45
C VAL A 160 -0.39 5.75 -5.70
N ARG A 161 -1.54 5.46 -6.30
CA ARG A 161 -2.85 5.52 -5.64
C ARG A 161 -3.10 4.18 -4.95
N LEU A 162 -2.74 4.12 -3.67
CA LEU A 162 -2.90 2.93 -2.84
C LEU A 162 -4.24 2.98 -2.10
N THR A 163 -5.01 1.91 -2.21
CA THR A 163 -6.14 1.64 -1.30
C THR A 163 -5.75 0.52 -0.36
N VAL A 164 -5.71 0.82 0.94
CA VAL A 164 -5.61 -0.20 1.98
C VAL A 164 -7.04 -0.56 2.38
N ALA A 165 -7.47 -1.77 2.00
CA ALA A 165 -8.81 -2.22 2.27
C ALA A 165 -8.91 -2.82 3.67
N ASN A 166 -9.99 -2.55 4.39
CA ASN A 166 -10.28 -3.11 5.72
C ASN A 166 -9.26 -2.76 6.83
N ALA A 167 -8.26 -1.93 6.55
CA ALA A 167 -7.31 -1.41 7.53
C ALA A 167 -6.77 -0.04 7.08
N GLN A 168 -6.12 0.69 8.00
CA GLN A 168 -5.41 1.93 7.67
C GLN A 168 -3.90 1.76 7.69
N SER A 169 -3.36 0.91 8.54
CA SER A 169 -1.93 0.68 8.60
C SER A 169 -1.47 -0.25 7.47
N PHE A 170 -0.27 0.01 6.95
CA PHE A 170 0.41 -0.85 6.01
C PHE A 170 1.92 -0.69 6.18
N THR A 171 2.67 -1.66 5.71
CA THR A 171 4.11 -1.61 5.62
C THR A 171 4.50 -1.47 4.15
N ALA A 172 5.46 -0.61 3.84
CA ALA A 172 6.08 -0.54 2.52
C ALA A 172 7.61 -0.64 2.67
N ASN A 173 8.20 -1.67 2.03
CA ASN A 173 9.64 -1.96 2.13
C ASN A 173 10.17 -1.99 3.58
N GLY A 174 9.37 -2.54 4.50
CA GLY A 174 9.71 -2.70 5.92
C GLY A 174 9.46 -1.47 6.80
N ALA A 175 9.04 -0.33 6.25
CA ALA A 175 8.63 0.85 7.02
C ALA A 175 7.11 0.87 7.21
N GLU A 176 6.65 1.22 8.41
CA GLU A 176 5.23 1.31 8.75
C GLU A 176 4.64 2.68 8.40
N PHE A 177 3.42 2.66 7.86
CA PHE A 177 2.67 3.84 7.44
C PHE A 177 1.20 3.69 7.83
N VAL A 178 0.50 4.82 7.88
CA VAL A 178 -0.95 4.88 8.08
C VAL A 178 -1.57 5.64 6.91
N ALA A 179 -2.49 4.99 6.21
CA ALA A 179 -3.29 5.62 5.17
C ALA A 179 -4.25 6.65 5.79
N PRO A 180 -4.45 7.82 5.16
CA PRO A 180 -5.32 8.88 5.68
C PRO A 180 -6.75 8.42 5.99
N ALA A 181 -7.26 7.46 5.22
CA ALA A 181 -8.58 6.87 5.40
C ALA A 181 -8.57 5.39 4.95
N GLN A 182 -9.34 4.56 5.67
CA GLN A 182 -9.60 3.17 5.28
C GLN A 182 -10.40 3.13 3.98
N ASP A 183 -10.17 2.11 3.14
CA ASP A 183 -10.95 1.81 1.92
C ASP A 183 -10.99 2.94 0.88
N THR A 184 -10.16 3.97 1.05
CA THR A 184 -10.11 5.15 0.19
C THR A 184 -8.76 5.21 -0.53
N PRO A 185 -8.71 5.45 -1.85
CA PRO A 185 -7.45 5.64 -2.56
C PRO A 185 -6.67 6.86 -2.03
N ALA A 186 -5.49 6.61 -1.49
CA ALA A 186 -4.54 7.63 -1.05
C ALA A 186 -3.38 7.76 -2.06
N PRO A 187 -3.06 8.98 -2.53
CA PRO A 187 -1.94 9.21 -3.43
C PRO A 187 -0.62 9.31 -2.67
N TYR A 188 0.38 8.54 -3.10
CA TYR A 188 1.77 8.59 -2.63
C TYR A 188 2.69 8.90 -3.81
N VAL A 189 3.61 9.84 -3.63
CA VAL A 189 4.56 10.23 -4.67
C VAL A 189 5.83 9.41 -4.51
N VAL A 190 6.35 8.88 -5.61
CA VAL A 190 7.56 8.03 -5.63
C VAL A 190 8.46 8.42 -6.79
N LEU A 191 9.77 8.18 -6.66
CA LEU A 191 10.74 8.35 -7.76
C LEU A 191 10.57 7.24 -8.81
N THR A 192 10.88 7.54 -10.07
CA THR A 192 10.79 6.56 -11.16
C THR A 192 12.18 6.20 -11.69
N PRO A 193 12.62 4.93 -11.66
CA PRO A 193 11.84 3.78 -11.25
C PRO A 193 11.86 3.54 -9.75
N SER A 194 10.78 2.93 -9.26
CA SER A 194 10.73 2.36 -7.92
C SER A 194 9.86 1.12 -7.88
N SER A 195 10.13 0.26 -6.90
CA SER A 195 9.36 -0.94 -6.59
C SER A 195 9.13 -0.99 -5.07
N PHE A 196 7.91 -1.32 -4.68
CA PHE A 196 7.52 -1.43 -3.27
C PHE A 196 6.82 -2.76 -3.04
N GLU A 197 7.26 -3.49 -2.03
CA GLU A 197 6.47 -4.54 -1.42
C GLU A 197 5.61 -3.92 -0.33
N ILE A 198 4.30 -3.99 -0.53
CA ILE A 198 3.30 -3.45 0.38
C ILE A 198 2.62 -4.62 1.08
N SER A 199 2.60 -4.61 2.41
CA SER A 199 2.04 -5.69 3.22
C SER A 199 1.33 -5.14 4.46
N HIS A 200 0.65 -6.03 5.20
CA HIS A 200 0.08 -5.71 6.50
C HIS A 200 0.17 -6.94 7.40
N THR A 201 0.56 -6.75 8.65
CA THR A 201 0.49 -7.78 9.69
C THR A 201 0.25 -7.11 11.03
N SER A 202 -0.74 -7.60 11.76
CA SER A 202 -1.06 -7.20 13.14
C SER A 202 -1.52 -8.42 13.94
N THR A 203 -1.92 -8.23 15.20
CA THR A 203 -2.44 -9.29 16.07
C THR A 203 -3.57 -10.06 15.41
N PHE A 204 -4.52 -9.36 14.77
CA PHE A 204 -5.75 -9.95 14.23
C PHE A 204 -5.91 -9.88 12.72
N LEU A 205 -5.11 -9.07 12.04
CA LEU A 205 -5.25 -8.84 10.61
C LEU A 205 -3.97 -9.17 9.85
N THR A 206 -4.14 -9.62 8.61
CA THR A 206 -3.03 -9.94 7.70
C THR A 206 -3.40 -9.59 6.27
N ALA A 207 -2.42 -9.43 5.40
CA ALA A 207 -2.61 -9.28 3.97
C ALA A 207 -1.52 -10.01 3.19
N ASP A 208 -1.89 -10.61 2.07
CA ASP A 208 -0.91 -11.10 1.11
C ASP A 208 -0.12 -9.92 0.53
N PRO A 209 1.22 -9.93 0.61
CA PRO A 209 2.03 -8.82 0.11
C PRO A 209 1.81 -8.60 -1.39
N ILE A 210 1.66 -7.34 -1.77
CA ILE A 210 1.58 -6.92 -3.18
C ILE A 210 2.84 -6.18 -3.58
N ARG A 211 3.26 -6.36 -4.83
CA ARG A 211 4.36 -5.59 -5.41
C ARG A 211 3.82 -4.50 -6.33
N VAL A 212 4.22 -3.26 -6.08
CA VAL A 212 3.86 -2.10 -6.90
C VAL A 212 5.10 -1.57 -7.58
N SER A 213 5.09 -1.52 -8.92
CA SER A 213 6.20 -1.00 -9.71
C SER A 213 5.81 0.30 -10.41
N ALA A 214 6.58 1.34 -10.16
CA ALA A 214 6.46 2.66 -10.77
C ALA A 214 7.62 2.84 -11.75
N VAL A 215 7.44 2.48 -13.02
CA VAL A 215 8.51 2.46 -14.04
C VAL A 215 8.31 3.48 -15.16
N THR A 216 7.22 4.25 -15.13
CA THR A 216 6.90 5.25 -16.17
C THR A 216 6.83 6.65 -15.56
N PRO A 217 7.73 7.58 -15.96
CA PRO A 217 7.72 8.95 -15.47
C PRO A 217 6.39 9.66 -15.76
N GLY A 218 5.86 10.38 -14.77
CA GLY A 218 4.60 11.12 -14.85
C GLY A 218 3.34 10.25 -14.74
N ASP A 219 3.47 8.93 -14.62
CA ASP A 219 2.30 8.03 -14.60
C ASP A 219 1.60 7.98 -13.23
N THR A 220 0.39 7.42 -13.22
CA THR A 220 -0.36 7.09 -12.01
C THR A 220 -0.65 5.59 -11.96
N VAL A 221 -0.04 4.90 -11.00
CA VAL A 221 -0.26 3.47 -10.75
C VAL A 221 -1.33 3.32 -9.67
N ARG A 222 -2.27 2.39 -9.86
CA ARG A 222 -3.28 2.03 -8.85
C ARG A 222 -2.89 0.72 -8.20
N ALA A 223 -2.94 0.68 -6.87
CA ALA A 223 -2.64 -0.50 -6.07
C ALA A 223 -3.72 -0.68 -5.00
N ARG A 224 -4.01 -1.93 -4.64
CA ARG A 224 -4.99 -2.27 -3.62
C ARG A 224 -4.47 -3.42 -2.77
N LEU A 225 -4.29 -3.16 -1.48
CA LEU A 225 -3.92 -4.16 -0.49
C LEU A 225 -5.20 -4.64 0.21
N GLU A 226 -5.52 -5.92 0.08
CA GLU A 226 -6.69 -6.52 0.74
C GLU A 226 -6.27 -7.06 2.11
N VAL A 227 -6.69 -6.40 3.19
CA VAL A 227 -6.47 -6.90 4.54
C VAL A 227 -7.64 -7.78 4.96
N VAL A 228 -7.32 -8.94 5.52
CA VAL A 228 -8.27 -9.97 5.98
C VAL A 228 -8.05 -10.31 7.46
N ALA A 229 -9.07 -10.85 8.11
CA ALA A 229 -8.93 -11.45 9.43
C ALA A 229 -7.99 -12.66 9.36
N ASN A 230 -7.05 -12.76 10.30
CA ASN A 230 -6.14 -13.89 10.40
C ASN A 230 -6.71 -15.01 11.29
N ASP A 231 -6.01 -16.15 11.34
CA ASP A 231 -6.40 -17.31 12.13
C ASP A 231 -6.50 -17.00 13.64
N ALA A 232 -5.70 -16.06 14.14
CA ALA A 232 -5.74 -15.67 15.55
C ALA A 232 -7.05 -14.96 15.90
N MET A 233 -7.53 -14.07 15.02
CA MET A 233 -8.82 -13.39 15.19
C MET A 233 -9.97 -14.39 15.12
N VAL A 234 -9.97 -15.27 14.11
CA VAL A 234 -11.01 -16.30 13.95
C VAL A 234 -11.04 -17.22 15.18
N ALA A 235 -9.87 -17.68 15.65
CA ALA A 235 -9.79 -18.54 16.83
C ALA A 235 -10.24 -17.84 18.12
N GLN A 236 -9.99 -16.54 18.26
CA GLN A 236 -10.47 -15.79 19.41
C GLN A 236 -11.98 -15.63 19.38
N VAL A 237 -12.53 -15.18 18.26
CA VAL A 237 -13.99 -15.04 18.09
C VAL A 237 -14.69 -16.39 18.27
N GLN A 238 -14.12 -17.49 17.76
CA GLN A 238 -14.66 -18.84 17.98
C GLN A 238 -14.74 -19.22 19.46
N ARG A 239 -13.69 -18.92 20.25
CA ARG A 239 -13.71 -19.21 21.69
C ARG A 239 -14.79 -18.40 22.40
N GLU A 240 -14.84 -17.09 22.17
CA GLU A 240 -15.81 -16.22 22.82
C GLU A 240 -17.26 -16.55 22.44
N VAL A 241 -17.52 -16.90 21.17
CA VAL A 241 -18.83 -17.37 20.71
C VAL A 241 -19.20 -18.70 21.37
N ASN A 242 -18.26 -19.65 21.45
CA ASN A 242 -18.51 -20.94 22.10
C ASN A 242 -18.82 -20.76 23.60
N ASP A 243 -18.02 -19.98 24.31
CA ASP A 243 -18.19 -19.71 25.74
C ASP A 243 -19.56 -19.05 26.03
N TYR A 244 -19.98 -18.11 25.19
CA TYR A 244 -21.30 -17.49 25.28
C TYR A 244 -22.45 -18.49 25.02
N LEU A 245 -22.31 -19.37 24.02
CA LEU A 245 -23.30 -20.40 23.72
C LEU A 245 -23.38 -21.46 24.84
N ASP A 246 -22.24 -21.77 25.47
CA ASP A 246 -22.18 -22.65 26.64
C ASP A 246 -22.86 -22.02 27.86
N GLU A 247 -22.65 -20.73 28.11
CA GLU A 247 -23.37 -19.99 29.14
C GLU A 247 -24.89 -20.01 28.87
N CYS A 248 -25.30 -19.83 27.62
CA CYS A 248 -26.69 -19.99 27.19
C CYS A 248 -27.25 -21.38 27.51
N ALA A 249 -26.48 -22.44 27.28
CA ALA A 249 -26.89 -23.82 27.55
C ALA A 249 -27.02 -24.13 29.05
N THR A 250 -26.52 -23.28 29.94
CA THR A 250 -26.76 -23.42 31.40
C THR A 250 -28.16 -22.99 31.83
N GLN A 251 -28.89 -22.25 30.98
CA GLN A 251 -30.21 -21.74 31.33
C GLN A 251 -31.27 -22.87 31.28
N VAL A 252 -31.98 -23.05 32.39
CA VAL A 252 -32.94 -24.16 32.57
C VAL A 252 -34.38 -23.83 32.11
N VAL A 253 -34.51 -23.10 31.00
CA VAL A 253 -35.81 -22.66 30.45
C VAL A 253 -35.91 -23.01 28.96
N LEU A 254 -37.13 -23.17 28.43
CA LEU A 254 -37.33 -23.51 27.01
C LEU A 254 -36.93 -22.40 26.02
N LEU A 255 -36.98 -21.15 26.48
CA LEU A 255 -36.63 -19.96 25.70
C LEU A 255 -35.59 -19.17 26.51
N PRO A 256 -34.31 -19.59 26.51
CA PRO A 256 -33.25 -18.87 27.20
C PRO A 256 -33.19 -17.41 26.78
N THR A 257 -33.07 -16.52 27.76
CA THR A 257 -33.08 -15.08 27.48
C THR A 257 -31.74 -14.66 26.92
N GLY A 258 -31.78 -13.93 25.80
CA GLY A 258 -30.57 -13.44 25.14
C GLY A 258 -29.73 -14.57 24.56
N CYS A 259 -30.36 -15.65 24.09
CA CYS A 259 -29.69 -16.76 23.41
C CYS A 259 -30.32 -16.99 22.03
N PRO A 260 -29.54 -17.50 21.06
CA PRO A 260 -30.01 -17.64 19.69
C PRO A 260 -30.88 -18.88 19.46
N PHE A 261 -31.00 -19.77 20.45
CA PHE A 261 -31.83 -20.98 20.38
C PHE A 261 -32.96 -20.97 21.41
N GLY A 262 -34.01 -21.71 21.11
CA GLY A 262 -35.14 -21.93 22.00
C GLY A 262 -36.21 -22.79 21.34
N GLN A 263 -36.97 -23.52 22.14
CA GLN A 263 -37.97 -24.47 21.66
C GLN A 263 -39.34 -24.18 22.29
N PRO A 264 -40.25 -23.46 21.61
CA PRO A 264 -41.60 -23.30 22.11
C PRO A 264 -42.31 -24.66 22.16
N MET A 265 -43.05 -24.91 23.24
CA MET A 265 -43.81 -26.15 23.41
C MET A 265 -45.23 -25.85 23.89
N ALA A 266 -46.21 -26.53 23.30
CA ALA A 266 -47.61 -26.46 23.75
C ALA A 266 -47.89 -27.40 24.94
N ASN A 267 -47.12 -28.47 25.06
CA ASN A 267 -47.25 -29.46 26.13
C ASN A 267 -46.73 -28.93 27.46
N ARG A 268 -47.20 -29.51 28.56
CA ARG A 268 -46.78 -29.10 29.91
C ARG A 268 -45.42 -29.70 30.25
N ILE A 269 -44.49 -28.88 30.70
CA ILE A 269 -43.14 -29.30 31.11
C ILE A 269 -43.20 -30.09 32.42
N VAL A 270 -42.54 -31.26 32.43
CA VAL A 270 -42.52 -32.20 33.56
C VAL A 270 -41.18 -32.17 34.28
N THR A 271 -40.07 -32.23 33.53
CA THR A 271 -38.71 -32.09 34.08
C THR A 271 -38.11 -30.73 33.73
N THR A 272 -37.04 -30.37 34.41
CA THR A 272 -36.24 -29.20 34.06
C THR A 272 -35.65 -29.38 32.65
N PRO A 273 -35.79 -28.40 31.74
CA PRO A 273 -35.09 -28.41 30.46
C PRO A 273 -33.57 -28.51 30.63
N GLU A 274 -32.95 -29.44 29.92
CA GLU A 274 -31.50 -29.60 29.85
C GLU A 274 -31.03 -29.21 28.44
N TRP A 275 -30.21 -28.18 28.37
CA TRP A 275 -29.58 -27.73 27.13
C TRP A 275 -28.11 -28.13 27.09
N SER A 276 -27.63 -28.41 25.88
CA SER A 276 -26.20 -28.53 25.57
C SER A 276 -25.97 -28.16 24.12
N MET A 277 -24.72 -27.91 23.73
CA MET A 277 -24.38 -27.64 22.34
C MET A 277 -24.20 -28.95 21.57
N ALA A 278 -25.00 -29.15 20.52
CA ALA A 278 -24.85 -30.29 19.61
C ALA A 278 -23.83 -29.97 18.50
N THR A 279 -23.88 -28.75 17.98
CA THR A 279 -22.95 -28.24 16.96
C THR A 279 -22.79 -26.74 17.15
N TYR A 280 -21.53 -26.30 17.33
CA TYR A 280 -21.19 -24.87 17.37
C TYR A 280 -21.13 -24.30 15.95
N PRO A 281 -21.48 -23.02 15.76
CA PRO A 281 -21.30 -22.37 14.47
C PRO A 281 -19.81 -22.19 14.17
N GLU A 282 -19.40 -22.55 12.95
CA GLU A 282 -18.03 -22.33 12.48
C GLU A 282 -17.82 -20.83 12.18
N VAL A 283 -16.87 -20.20 12.87
CA VAL A 283 -16.62 -18.77 12.68
C VAL A 283 -15.88 -18.53 11.37
N THR A 284 -16.50 -17.75 10.50
CA THR A 284 -15.85 -17.08 9.37
C THR A 284 -16.06 -15.58 9.49
N LEU A 285 -15.06 -14.78 9.11
CA LEU A 285 -15.12 -13.32 9.25
C LEU A 285 -14.96 -12.66 7.88
N VAL A 286 -15.89 -11.77 7.57
CA VAL A 286 -15.85 -10.91 6.38
C VAL A 286 -15.84 -9.45 6.81
N PRO A 287 -15.37 -8.51 5.95
CA PRO A 287 -15.44 -7.09 6.27
C PRO A 287 -16.88 -6.64 6.57
N GLY A 288 -17.05 -5.88 7.65
CA GLY A 288 -18.33 -5.30 8.04
C GLY A 288 -18.66 -4.02 7.25
N ALA A 289 -19.84 -3.46 7.51
CA ALA A 289 -20.31 -2.25 6.82
C ALA A 289 -19.59 -0.96 7.25
N SER A 290 -18.95 -0.96 8.42
CA SER A 290 -18.24 0.17 8.99
C SER A 290 -16.75 -0.11 9.07
N ALA A 291 -15.93 0.95 8.99
CA ALA A 291 -14.49 0.85 9.20
C ALA A 291 -14.17 0.21 10.55
N GLY A 292 -13.16 -0.67 10.59
CA GLY A 292 -12.78 -1.43 11.79
C GLY A 292 -13.81 -2.45 12.29
N SER A 293 -14.83 -2.80 11.50
CA SER A 293 -15.81 -3.84 11.85
C SER A 293 -15.70 -5.07 10.95
N TRP A 294 -15.96 -6.23 11.53
CA TRP A 294 -15.96 -7.54 10.88
C TRP A 294 -17.27 -8.24 11.18
N LEU A 295 -17.86 -8.89 10.19
CA LEU A 295 -19.10 -9.62 10.32
C LEU A 295 -18.80 -11.12 10.28
N MET A 296 -19.31 -11.83 11.26
CA MET A 296 -19.61 -13.25 11.12
C MET A 296 -21.00 -13.39 10.48
N PRO A 297 -21.08 -13.85 9.22
CA PRO A 297 -22.36 -14.06 8.57
C PRO A 297 -23.24 -15.06 9.33
N ALA A 298 -24.54 -15.05 9.05
CA ALA A 298 -25.46 -16.04 9.62
C ALA A 298 -24.97 -17.45 9.28
N THR A 299 -24.65 -18.19 10.35
CA THR A 299 -24.06 -19.52 10.28
C THR A 299 -24.93 -20.48 11.09
N ASP A 300 -25.21 -21.64 10.51
CA ASP A 300 -26.05 -22.67 11.13
C ASP A 300 -25.34 -23.30 12.34
N ALA A 301 -26.12 -23.62 13.36
CA ALA A 301 -25.71 -24.31 14.58
C ALA A 301 -26.88 -25.09 15.18
N ALA A 302 -26.61 -25.94 16.16
CA ALA A 302 -27.64 -26.74 16.81
C ALA A 302 -27.39 -26.87 18.32
N ALA A 303 -28.45 -26.64 19.10
CA ALA A 303 -28.48 -26.89 20.54
C ALA A 303 -29.34 -28.13 20.82
N HIS A 304 -28.84 -29.04 21.64
CA HIS A 304 -29.57 -30.22 22.05
C HIS A 304 -30.48 -29.90 23.25
N LEU A 305 -31.77 -30.19 23.12
CA LEU A 305 -32.74 -30.06 24.20
C LEU A 305 -33.26 -31.42 24.65
N LYS A 306 -33.14 -31.67 25.94
CA LYS A 306 -33.76 -32.80 26.62
C LYS A 306 -34.73 -32.35 27.70
N VAL A 307 -35.99 -32.76 27.59
CA VAL A 307 -37.03 -32.43 28.57
C VAL A 307 -38.21 -33.40 28.48
N ASP A 308 -38.75 -33.82 29.61
CA ASP A 308 -39.99 -34.58 29.65
C ASP A 308 -41.19 -33.62 29.56
N VAL A 309 -42.13 -33.97 28.70
CA VAL A 309 -43.34 -33.21 28.45
C VAL A 309 -44.57 -34.07 28.65
N ARG A 310 -45.65 -33.45 29.12
CA ARG A 310 -46.97 -34.06 29.26
C ARG A 310 -47.92 -33.48 28.22
N SER A 311 -48.50 -34.35 27.42
CA SER A 311 -49.55 -34.02 26.47
C SER A 311 -50.73 -33.34 27.18
N ILE A 312 -51.14 -32.18 26.67
CA ILE A 312 -52.33 -31.48 27.18
C ILE A 312 -53.65 -32.12 26.71
N PHE A 313 -53.59 -33.06 25.76
CA PHE A 313 -54.77 -33.71 25.19
C PHE A 313 -55.16 -34.99 25.92
N ASP A 314 -54.19 -35.85 26.24
CA ASP A 314 -54.43 -37.19 26.81
C ASP A 314 -53.64 -37.45 28.11
N GLY A 315 -52.82 -36.50 28.55
CA GLY A 315 -52.05 -36.61 29.79
C GLY A 315 -50.87 -37.58 29.73
N SER A 316 -50.57 -38.17 28.57
CA SER A 316 -49.39 -39.03 28.37
C SER A 316 -48.09 -38.24 28.56
N VAL A 317 -47.04 -38.91 29.04
CA VAL A 317 -45.70 -38.33 29.24
C VAL A 317 -44.76 -38.90 28.19
N SER A 318 -43.97 -38.03 27.56
CA SER A 318 -42.94 -38.38 26.57
C SER A 318 -41.71 -37.49 26.75
N THR A 319 -40.54 -37.99 26.36
CA THR A 319 -39.31 -37.21 26.35
C THR A 319 -39.13 -36.51 25.00
N PHE A 320 -38.93 -35.19 25.03
CA PHE A 320 -38.36 -34.45 23.92
C PHE A 320 -36.84 -34.49 24.07
N ASP A 321 -36.15 -35.13 23.13
CA ASP A 321 -34.70 -35.34 23.11
C ASP A 321 -34.27 -35.14 21.65
N LYS A 322 -33.98 -33.89 21.29
CA LYS A 322 -33.73 -33.47 19.91
C LYS A 322 -32.79 -32.27 19.84
N ASP A 323 -32.09 -32.20 18.71
CA ASP A 323 -31.37 -31.02 18.30
C ASP A 323 -32.36 -29.97 17.78
N VAL A 324 -32.12 -28.73 18.19
CA VAL A 324 -32.87 -27.53 17.86
C VAL A 324 -31.94 -26.64 17.04
N ASP A 325 -32.21 -26.57 15.75
CA ASP A 325 -31.42 -25.77 14.82
C ASP A 325 -31.63 -24.27 15.08
N PHE A 326 -30.56 -23.52 14.94
CA PHE A 326 -30.58 -22.06 14.98
C PHE A 326 -29.49 -21.49 14.10
N THR A 327 -29.57 -20.18 13.84
CA THR A 327 -28.54 -19.43 13.13
C THR A 327 -27.92 -18.40 14.06
N ALA A 328 -26.60 -18.27 14.02
CA ALA A 328 -25.90 -17.23 14.77
C ALA A 328 -25.16 -16.29 13.81
N SER A 329 -25.19 -14.99 14.10
CA SER A 329 -24.43 -13.96 13.40
C SER A 329 -23.92 -12.96 14.43
N TYR A 330 -22.71 -12.46 14.23
CA TYR A 330 -22.06 -11.57 15.17
C TYR A 330 -21.31 -10.47 14.44
N LEU A 331 -21.34 -9.26 15.00
CA LEU A 331 -20.49 -8.15 14.61
C LEU A 331 -19.31 -8.08 15.57
N VAL A 332 -18.11 -8.04 15.04
CA VAL A 332 -16.86 -7.94 15.76
C VAL A 332 -16.24 -6.58 15.50
N THR A 333 -15.90 -5.86 16.56
CA THR A 333 -15.22 -4.55 16.49
C THR A 333 -14.01 -4.53 17.39
N PHE A 334 -12.96 -3.81 16.99
CA PHE A 334 -11.77 -3.64 17.81
C PHE A 334 -12.01 -2.64 18.95
N MET A 335 -11.58 -3.04 20.15
CA MET A 335 -11.45 -2.20 21.33
C MET A 335 -9.96 -1.83 21.51
N PRO A 336 -9.63 -0.87 22.39
CA PRO A 336 -8.23 -0.63 22.78
C PRO A 336 -7.54 -1.91 23.31
N GLU A 337 -6.21 -1.95 23.27
CA GLU A 337 -5.39 -3.05 23.83
C GLU A 337 -5.63 -4.43 23.21
N ASP A 338 -5.97 -4.49 21.91
CA ASP A 338 -6.23 -5.74 21.18
C ASP A 338 -7.37 -6.57 21.78
N GLU A 339 -8.37 -5.92 22.40
CA GLU A 339 -9.61 -6.57 22.81
C GLU A 339 -10.64 -6.56 21.67
N LEU A 340 -11.46 -7.61 21.58
CA LEU A 340 -12.54 -7.73 20.60
C LEU A 340 -13.88 -7.57 21.32
N LEU A 341 -14.75 -6.70 20.78
CA LEU A 341 -16.14 -6.64 21.19
C LEU A 341 -16.99 -7.42 20.18
N ILE A 342 -17.65 -8.48 20.65
CA ILE A 342 -18.51 -9.33 19.84
C ILE A 342 -19.98 -9.07 20.21
N THR A 343 -20.78 -8.65 19.24
CA THR A 343 -22.19 -8.31 19.43
C THR A 343 -23.07 -9.16 18.53
N ALA A 344 -23.97 -9.94 19.14
CA ALA A 344 -24.95 -10.74 18.41
C ALA A 344 -25.79 -9.87 17.46
N GLN A 345 -25.95 -10.34 16.23
CA GLN A 345 -26.79 -9.74 15.20
C GLN A 345 -28.06 -10.58 15.06
N TYR A 346 -29.21 -9.94 15.24
CA TYR A 346 -30.49 -10.58 15.03
C TYR A 346 -31.02 -10.14 13.66
N PRO A 347 -31.42 -11.06 12.77
CA PRO A 347 -32.07 -10.68 11.53
C PRO A 347 -33.33 -9.86 11.86
N ASN A 348 -33.46 -8.71 11.20
CA ASN A 348 -34.66 -7.86 11.29
C ASN A 348 -35.87 -8.50 10.59
#